data_AF-A0A3B3Q3W7-F1
#
_entry.id   AF-A0A3B3Q3W7-F1
#
_cell.length_a   1.000
_cell.length_b   1.000
_cell.length_c   1.000
_cell.angle_alpha   90.00
_cell.angle_beta   90.00
_cell.angle_gamma   90.00
#
_symmetry.space_group_name_H-M   'P 1'
#
loop_
_entity.id
_entity.type
_entity.pdbx_description
1 polymer ?
#
loop_
_entity_poly.entity_id
_entity_poly.type
_entity_poly.pdbx_seq_one_letter_code
_entity_poly.pdbx_strand_id
1 'polypeptide(L)'
;MAAAKSIYGFSAKLVTGESFDFSCLKGKVVLIENVASLGTTTRDYTQMNELQERYAAQGLVVLGVPCNQFGHQQENFKNEEILKSLKYIRPGNGFEPNFKLLEKVDVNGKDAHPLFVFLKEKLPFPSDDSTSLMNDPKSIIWSPVCRSDVAWNFEKFLIDPDGEPFKRYGRNFLTINIEGDIKKLLNPSK
;
A
#
# COMPACT_ATOMS: atom_id res chain seq x y z
N MET A 1 -0.94 0.31 -26.63
CA MET A 1 -1.07 1.18 -25.45
C MET A 1 0.31 1.22 -24.79
N ALA A 2 0.97 2.38 -24.75
CA ALA A 2 2.26 2.46 -24.07
C ALA A 2 2.06 2.10 -22.59
N ALA A 3 2.79 1.09 -22.10
CA ALA A 3 2.78 0.77 -20.67
C ALA A 3 3.17 2.05 -19.92
N ALA A 4 2.39 2.42 -18.90
CA ALA A 4 2.75 3.54 -18.02
C ALA A 4 4.18 3.29 -17.53
N LYS A 5 5.06 4.29 -17.64
CA LYS A 5 6.44 4.15 -17.16
C LYS A 5 6.54 4.37 -15.65
N SER A 6 5.68 5.25 -15.11
CA SER A 6 5.71 5.64 -13.72
C SER A 6 4.31 5.78 -13.12
N ILE A 7 4.25 5.86 -11.79
CA ILE A 7 3.01 6.05 -11.04
C ILE A 7 2.35 7.42 -11.27
N TYR A 8 3.05 8.38 -11.88
CA TYR A 8 2.58 9.77 -12.01
C TYR A 8 1.43 9.97 -12.99
N GLY A 9 1.10 8.96 -13.80
CA GLY A 9 -0.06 8.97 -14.68
C GLY A 9 -1.37 8.55 -14.00
N PHE A 10 -1.31 8.12 -12.74
CA PHE A 10 -2.49 7.65 -12.00
C PHE A 10 -3.05 8.75 -11.09
N SER A 11 -4.35 8.63 -10.83
CA SER A 11 -5.05 9.38 -9.80
C SER A 11 -5.89 8.42 -8.98
N ALA A 12 -6.19 8.80 -7.74
CA ALA A 12 -7.09 8.09 -6.86
C ALA A 12 -7.86 9.12 -6.02
N LYS A 13 -8.87 8.66 -5.29
CA LYS A 13 -9.56 9.50 -4.31
C LYS A 13 -9.00 9.22 -2.92
N LEU A 14 -8.93 10.24 -2.08
CA LEU A 14 -8.63 10.11 -0.66
C LEU A 14 -9.86 9.62 0.09
N VAL A 15 -9.64 9.02 1.26
CA VAL A 15 -10.73 8.62 2.17
C VAL A 15 -11.65 9.80 2.56
N THR A 16 -11.16 11.03 2.45
CA THR A 16 -11.90 12.29 2.64
C THR A 16 -12.81 12.67 1.47
N GLY A 17 -12.73 11.97 0.33
CA GLY A 17 -13.44 12.24 -0.91
C GLY A 17 -12.70 13.16 -1.89
N GLU A 18 -11.56 13.73 -1.49
CA GLU A 18 -10.76 14.61 -2.33
C GLU A 18 -10.01 13.82 -3.43
N SER A 19 -9.90 14.40 -4.63
CA SER A 19 -9.10 13.80 -5.71
C SER A 19 -7.61 13.98 -5.43
N PHE A 20 -6.83 12.93 -5.63
CA PHE A 20 -5.39 12.88 -5.41
C PHE A 20 -4.67 12.41 -6.67
N ASP A 21 -3.90 13.33 -7.25
CA ASP A 21 -3.09 13.08 -8.44
C ASP A 21 -1.66 12.68 -8.03
N PHE A 22 -1.16 11.55 -8.53
CA PHE A 22 0.14 11.02 -8.14
C PHE A 22 1.30 11.84 -8.71
N SER A 23 1.06 12.72 -9.69
CA SER A 23 2.08 13.62 -10.23
C SER A 23 2.68 14.58 -9.19
N CYS A 24 1.97 14.85 -8.08
CA CYS A 24 2.50 15.65 -6.96
C CYS A 24 3.57 14.91 -6.12
N LEU A 25 3.79 13.62 -6.40
CA LEU A 25 4.80 12.79 -5.76
C LEU A 25 6.13 12.75 -6.53
N LYS A 26 6.28 13.56 -7.59
CA LYS A 26 7.54 13.68 -8.34
C LYS A 26 8.71 14.04 -7.43
N GLY A 27 9.81 13.30 -7.55
CA GLY A 27 11.01 13.50 -6.73
C GLY A 27 10.89 12.97 -5.29
N LYS A 28 9.81 12.25 -4.96
CA LYS A 28 9.59 11.68 -3.63
C LYS A 28 9.69 10.16 -3.68
N VAL A 29 10.23 9.59 -2.61
CA VAL A 29 10.16 8.15 -2.38
C VAL A 29 8.77 7.83 -1.86
N VAL A 30 8.08 6.87 -2.46
CA VAL A 30 6.69 6.55 -2.08
C VAL A 30 6.60 5.11 -1.59
N LEU A 31 6.07 4.93 -0.39
CA LEU A 31 5.73 3.61 0.15
C LEU A 31 4.22 3.43 0.06
N ILE A 32 3.77 2.43 -0.70
CA ILE A 32 2.37 2.10 -0.89
C ILE A 32 2.08 0.78 -0.20
N GLU A 33 1.12 0.76 0.73
CA GLU A 33 0.68 -0.45 1.41
C GLU A 33 -0.82 -0.68 1.21
N ASN A 34 -1.24 -1.91 0.88
CA ASN A 34 -2.66 -2.27 0.94
C ASN A 34 -3.04 -2.58 2.39
N VAL A 35 -3.99 -1.82 2.94
CA VAL A 35 -4.28 -1.83 4.38
C VAL A 35 -5.68 -2.38 4.68
N ALA A 36 -5.86 -2.89 5.89
CA ALA A 36 -7.15 -3.23 6.47
C ALA A 36 -7.23 -2.78 7.93
N SER A 37 -8.44 -2.50 8.41
CA SER A 37 -8.70 -2.06 9.79
C SER A 37 -8.74 -3.21 10.80
N LEU A 38 -8.77 -4.47 10.33
CA LEU A 38 -8.67 -5.68 11.15
C LEU A 38 -7.47 -6.53 10.72
N GLY A 39 -6.91 -7.31 11.67
CA GLY A 39 -5.71 -8.12 11.43
C GLY A 39 -4.46 -7.58 12.14
N THR A 40 -3.32 -7.52 11.43
CA THR A 40 -2.01 -6.99 11.93
C THR A 40 -1.95 -5.45 11.96
N THR A 41 -3.08 -4.78 11.76
CA THR A 41 -3.29 -3.33 11.71
C THR A 41 -2.47 -2.56 12.73
N THR A 42 -2.44 -2.96 14.01
CA THR A 42 -1.70 -2.25 15.06
C THR A 42 -0.19 -2.17 14.77
N ARG A 43 0.41 -3.24 14.23
CA ARG A 43 1.84 -3.28 13.93
C ARG A 43 2.16 -2.42 12.71
N ASP A 44 1.47 -2.66 11.60
CA ASP A 44 1.83 -2.03 10.34
C ASP A 44 1.48 -0.53 10.33
N TYR A 45 0.34 -0.12 10.91
CA TYR A 45 -0.01 1.32 11.01
C TYR A 45 0.93 2.13 11.91
N THR A 46 1.40 1.55 13.02
CA THR A 46 2.35 2.25 13.89
C THR A 46 3.71 2.41 13.22
N GLN A 47 4.19 1.38 12.51
CA GLN A 47 5.44 1.45 11.74
C GLN A 47 5.35 2.40 10.54
N MET A 48 4.22 2.43 9.84
CA MET A 48 3.97 3.41 8.77
C MET A 48 4.01 4.86 9.31
N ASN A 49 3.37 5.12 10.46
CA ASN A 49 3.44 6.43 11.10
C ASN A 49 4.88 6.82 11.48
N GLU A 50 5.63 5.88 12.06
CA GLU A 50 7.02 6.08 12.46
C GLU A 50 7.92 6.42 11.25
N LEU A 51 7.79 5.68 10.15
CA LEU A 51 8.54 5.96 8.92
C LEU A 51 8.17 7.32 8.33
N GLN A 52 6.87 7.61 8.23
CA GLN A 52 6.39 8.90 7.73
C GLN A 52 6.94 10.04 8.59
N GLU A 53 6.91 9.93 9.92
CA GLU A 53 7.42 10.97 10.82
C GLU A 53 8.93 11.20 10.64
N ARG A 54 9.72 10.13 10.55
CA ARG A 54 11.19 10.22 10.43
C ARG A 54 11.66 10.76 9.09
N TYR A 55 10.98 10.39 8.00
CA TYR A 55 11.48 10.62 6.64
C TYR A 55 10.61 11.55 5.79
N ALA A 56 9.48 12.06 6.30
CA ALA A 56 8.65 13.06 5.61
C ALA A 56 9.48 14.25 5.10
N ALA A 57 10.29 14.81 5.99
CA ALA A 57 11.12 15.99 5.70
C ALA A 57 12.23 15.69 4.67
N GLN A 58 12.61 14.42 4.51
CA GLN A 58 13.64 13.98 3.56
C GLN A 58 13.03 13.61 2.20
N GLY A 59 11.71 13.53 2.08
CA GLY A 59 11.02 13.22 0.83
C GLY A 59 10.28 11.88 0.79
N LEU A 60 10.10 11.18 1.92
CA LEU A 60 9.25 9.99 1.98
C LEU A 60 7.76 10.37 2.05
N VAL A 61 6.94 9.67 1.28
CA VAL A 61 5.47 9.70 1.38
C VAL A 61 4.95 8.28 1.54
N VAL A 62 4.21 8.04 2.61
CA VAL A 62 3.48 6.79 2.84
C VAL A 62 2.04 6.95 2.36
N LEU A 63 1.54 5.95 1.64
CA LEU A 63 0.17 5.86 1.16
C LEU A 63 -0.43 4.53 1.62
N GLY A 64 -1.50 4.60 2.42
CA GLY A 64 -2.30 3.42 2.75
C GLY A 64 -3.49 3.30 1.82
N VAL A 65 -3.70 2.11 1.27
CA VAL A 65 -4.78 1.81 0.33
C VAL A 65 -5.72 0.77 0.92
N PRO A 66 -6.87 1.17 1.49
CA PRO A 66 -7.81 0.23 2.06
C PRO A 66 -8.31 -0.77 1.02
N CYS A 67 -8.31 -2.07 1.37
CA CYS A 67 -8.80 -3.13 0.48
C CYS A 67 -9.61 -4.16 1.28
N ASN A 68 -10.69 -4.70 0.69
CA ASN A 68 -11.55 -5.69 1.35
C ASN A 68 -11.42 -7.11 0.78
N GLN A 69 -10.56 -7.34 -0.21
CA GLN A 69 -10.49 -8.62 -0.92
C GLN A 69 -9.91 -9.77 -0.06
N PHE A 70 -9.31 -9.45 1.09
CA PHE A 70 -8.59 -10.39 1.93
C PHE A 70 -9.36 -10.66 3.23
N GLY A 71 -10.12 -11.76 3.25
CA GLY A 71 -10.85 -12.22 4.42
C GLY A 71 -11.89 -11.22 4.97
N HIS A 72 -12.39 -10.32 4.10
CA HIS A 72 -13.41 -9.33 4.45
C HIS A 72 -13.02 -8.43 5.65
N GLN A 73 -11.72 -8.20 5.83
CA GLN A 73 -11.17 -7.47 6.98
C GLN A 73 -11.44 -5.94 6.94
N GLN A 74 -12.17 -5.48 5.92
CA GLN A 74 -12.59 -4.09 5.69
C GLN A 74 -14.09 -3.96 5.36
N GLU A 75 -14.88 -5.02 5.55
CA GLU A 75 -16.19 -5.16 4.91
C GLU A 75 -17.27 -4.23 5.48
N ASN A 76 -17.07 -3.72 6.69
CA ASN A 76 -18.10 -2.99 7.43
C ASN A 76 -17.83 -1.49 7.58
N PHE A 77 -16.85 -0.94 6.87
CA PHE A 77 -16.52 0.48 6.97
C PHE A 77 -16.79 1.21 5.66
N LYS A 78 -17.70 2.19 5.71
CA LYS A 78 -17.68 3.33 4.78
C LYS A 78 -16.35 4.07 4.95
N ASN A 79 -15.90 4.80 3.93
CA ASN A 79 -14.62 5.53 3.97
C ASN A 79 -14.45 6.34 5.28
N GLU A 80 -15.49 7.02 5.73
CA GLU A 80 -15.52 7.79 6.99
C GLU A 80 -15.33 6.96 8.27
N GLU A 81 -15.70 5.69 8.26
CA GLU A 81 -15.65 4.80 9.43
C GLU A 81 -14.27 4.15 9.57
N ILE A 82 -13.45 4.13 8.51
CA ILE A 82 -12.08 3.60 8.55
C ILE A 82 -11.26 4.39 9.57
N LEU A 83 -11.30 5.72 9.50
CA LEU A 83 -10.57 6.59 10.43
C LEU A 83 -11.06 6.44 11.87
N LYS A 84 -12.38 6.31 12.06
CA LYS A 84 -12.97 6.06 13.39
C LYS A 84 -12.53 4.71 13.95
N SER A 85 -12.48 3.68 13.12
CA SER A 85 -12.01 2.35 13.51
C SER A 85 -10.56 2.37 13.97
N LEU A 86 -9.67 3.04 13.22
CA LEU A 86 -8.27 3.21 13.59
C LEU A 86 -8.12 3.96 14.92
N LYS A 87 -8.93 5.01 15.13
CA LYS A 87 -8.87 5.88 16.32
C LYS A 87 -9.43 5.22 17.59
N TYR A 88 -10.55 4.51 17.48
CA TYR A 88 -11.31 4.04 18.65
C TYR A 88 -11.29 2.53 18.85
N ILE A 89 -11.00 1.73 17.82
CA ILE A 89 -11.11 0.27 17.88
C ILE A 89 -9.74 -0.41 17.78
N ARG A 90 -9.06 -0.24 16.64
CA ARG A 90 -7.74 -0.84 16.38
C ARG A 90 -7.01 -0.04 15.29
N PRO A 91 -5.86 0.59 15.57
CA PRO A 91 -5.03 0.48 16.77
C PRO A 91 -5.67 0.97 18.08
N GLY A 92 -6.67 1.86 17.99
CA GLY A 92 -7.35 2.42 19.15
C GLY A 92 -6.52 3.50 19.85
N ASN A 93 -6.88 3.82 21.10
CA ASN A 93 -6.17 4.79 21.96
C ASN A 93 -5.93 6.18 21.33
N GLY A 94 -6.84 6.62 20.45
CA GLY A 94 -6.71 7.92 19.80
C GLY A 94 -5.69 7.93 18.65
N PHE A 95 -5.29 6.76 18.13
CA PHE A 95 -4.37 6.66 17.01
C PHE A 95 -4.92 7.37 15.76
N GLU A 96 -4.09 8.21 15.16
CA GLU A 96 -4.39 8.88 13.90
C GLU A 96 -3.25 8.65 12.90
N PRO A 97 -3.54 8.19 11.67
CA PRO A 97 -2.52 8.05 10.64
C PRO A 97 -1.99 9.43 10.25
N ASN A 98 -0.66 9.60 10.27
CA ASN A 98 0.01 10.85 9.84
C ASN A 98 0.35 10.84 8.34
N PHE A 99 -0.18 9.85 7.62
CA PHE A 99 0.00 9.60 6.19
C PHE A 99 -1.34 9.58 5.47
N LYS A 100 -1.31 9.60 4.14
CA LYS A 100 -2.53 9.68 3.34
C LYS A 100 -3.18 8.31 3.18
N LEU A 101 -4.49 8.26 3.39
CA LEU A 101 -5.32 7.10 3.08
C LEU A 101 -6.15 7.37 1.83
N LEU A 102 -6.06 6.45 0.86
CA LEU A 102 -6.93 6.44 -0.31
C LEU A 102 -8.33 5.91 0.05
N GLU A 103 -9.28 6.06 -0.86
CA GLU A 103 -10.53 5.34 -0.80
C GLU A 103 -10.30 3.82 -0.93
N LYS A 104 -11.29 3.06 -0.48
CA LYS A 104 -11.27 1.62 -0.62
C LYS A 104 -11.28 1.24 -2.11
N VAL A 105 -10.29 0.44 -2.51
CA VAL A 105 -10.19 -0.08 -3.88
C VAL A 105 -9.91 -1.57 -3.89
N ASP A 106 -10.21 -2.20 -5.02
CA ASP A 106 -9.76 -3.55 -5.31
C ASP A 106 -8.33 -3.51 -5.84
N VAL A 107 -7.51 -4.48 -5.40
CA VAL A 107 -6.10 -4.61 -5.81
C VAL A 107 -5.89 -5.79 -6.75
N ASN A 108 -6.82 -6.75 -6.76
CA ASN A 108 -6.82 -7.97 -7.56
C ASN A 108 -8.11 -8.14 -8.38
N GLY A 109 -8.06 -9.02 -9.39
CA GLY A 109 -9.19 -9.30 -10.28
C GLY A 109 -9.43 -8.24 -11.36
N LYS A 110 -10.55 -8.38 -12.06
CA LYS A 110 -10.92 -7.55 -13.21
C LYS A 110 -11.16 -6.07 -12.87
N ASP A 111 -11.59 -5.80 -11.64
CA ASP A 111 -11.94 -4.47 -11.15
C ASP A 111 -10.78 -3.81 -10.37
N ALA A 112 -9.58 -4.42 -10.42
CA ALA A 112 -8.39 -3.91 -9.76
C ALA A 112 -8.05 -2.49 -10.22
N HIS A 113 -7.68 -1.64 -9.26
CA HIS A 113 -7.27 -0.27 -9.55
C HIS A 113 -6.06 -0.27 -10.51
N PRO A 114 -6.04 0.59 -11.55
CA PRO A 114 -4.97 0.60 -12.57
C PRO A 114 -3.56 0.72 -11.98
N LEU A 115 -3.42 1.44 -10.86
CA LEU A 115 -2.18 1.51 -10.08
C LEU A 115 -1.67 0.12 -9.65
N PHE A 116 -2.53 -0.72 -9.05
CA PHE A 116 -2.12 -2.05 -8.58
C PHE A 116 -1.88 -3.01 -9.74
N VAL A 117 -2.62 -2.87 -10.84
CA VAL A 117 -2.33 -3.62 -12.08
C VAL A 117 -0.90 -3.30 -12.54
N PHE A 118 -0.56 -2.01 -12.62
CA PHE A 118 0.79 -1.56 -13.00
C PHE A 118 1.88 -2.04 -12.02
N LEU A 119 1.65 -1.92 -10.71
CA LEU A 119 2.61 -2.35 -9.68
C LEU A 119 2.86 -3.85 -9.74
N LYS A 120 1.82 -4.67 -9.90
CA LYS A 120 1.93 -6.13 -10.00
C LYS A 120 2.55 -6.59 -11.32
N GLU A 121 2.40 -5.83 -12.40
CA GLU A 121 3.07 -6.12 -13.67
C GLU A 121 4.58 -5.86 -13.59
N LYS A 122 4.98 -4.76 -12.96
CA LYS A 122 6.39 -4.39 -12.78
C LYS A 122 7.09 -5.19 -11.69
N LEU A 123 6.39 -5.51 -10.61
CA LEU A 123 6.88 -6.26 -9.46
C LEU A 123 5.99 -7.49 -9.22
N PRO A 124 6.14 -8.55 -10.04
CA PRO A 124 5.24 -9.70 -10.02
C PRO A 124 5.32 -10.51 -8.74
N PHE A 125 6.46 -10.49 -8.04
CA PHE A 125 6.68 -11.30 -6.84
C PHE A 125 7.26 -10.44 -5.71
N PRO A 126 6.85 -10.66 -4.45
CA PRO A 126 7.55 -10.11 -3.29
C PRO A 126 9.00 -10.58 -3.24
N SER A 127 9.90 -9.69 -2.81
CA SER A 127 11.34 -9.97 -2.75
C SER A 127 11.74 -10.94 -1.63
N ASP A 128 10.93 -11.03 -0.57
CA ASP A 128 11.13 -11.91 0.59
C ASP A 128 10.38 -13.24 0.48
N ASP A 129 9.33 -13.32 -0.33
CA ASP A 129 8.55 -14.55 -0.56
C ASP A 129 7.98 -14.55 -1.98
N SER A 130 8.67 -15.23 -2.89
CA SER A 130 8.29 -15.29 -4.31
C SER A 130 7.32 -16.41 -4.64
N THR A 131 6.91 -17.21 -3.64
CA THR A 131 6.19 -18.47 -3.87
C THR A 131 4.80 -18.52 -3.23
N SER A 132 4.61 -17.83 -2.10
CA SER A 132 3.33 -17.89 -1.38
C SER A 132 2.30 -16.93 -1.97
N LEU A 133 1.20 -17.47 -2.50
CA LEU A 133 0.04 -16.67 -2.90
C LEU A 133 -1.09 -16.74 -1.86
N MET A 134 -1.57 -17.95 -1.56
CA MET A 134 -2.63 -18.14 -0.57
C MET A 134 -2.57 -19.57 -0.04
N ASN A 135 -2.74 -19.75 1.27
CA ASN A 135 -2.74 -21.09 1.88
C ASN A 135 -4.08 -21.81 1.68
N ASP A 136 -5.20 -21.07 1.76
CA ASP A 136 -6.54 -21.59 1.54
C ASP A 136 -7.13 -21.00 0.25
N PRO A 137 -7.36 -21.80 -0.81
CA PRO A 137 -7.94 -21.31 -2.06
C PRO A 137 -9.35 -20.72 -1.88
N LYS A 138 -10.09 -21.08 -0.82
CA LYS A 138 -11.40 -20.48 -0.52
C LYS A 138 -11.33 -19.00 -0.13
N SER A 139 -10.15 -18.53 0.25
CA SER A 139 -9.91 -17.11 0.55
C SER A 139 -9.75 -16.24 -0.71
N ILE A 140 -9.67 -16.86 -1.89
CA ILE A 140 -9.58 -16.15 -3.17
C ILE A 140 -11.00 -15.90 -3.69
N ILE A 141 -11.46 -14.66 -3.53
CA ILE A 141 -12.82 -14.24 -3.92
C ILE A 141 -12.85 -13.39 -5.20
N TRP A 142 -11.70 -13.15 -5.82
CA TRP A 142 -11.56 -12.34 -7.03
C TRP A 142 -11.36 -13.18 -8.29
N SER A 143 -11.66 -12.59 -9.44
CA SER A 143 -11.45 -13.20 -10.75
C SER A 143 -11.11 -12.12 -11.80
N PRO A 144 -10.21 -12.39 -12.75
CA PRO A 144 -9.36 -13.58 -12.86
C PRO A 144 -8.28 -13.63 -11.77
N VAL A 145 -7.74 -14.81 -11.51
CA VAL A 145 -6.61 -15.02 -10.59
C VAL A 145 -5.31 -15.02 -11.39
N CYS A 146 -4.37 -14.19 -10.97
CA CYS A 146 -3.05 -14.03 -11.60
C CYS A 146 -1.94 -14.44 -10.62
N ARG A 147 -0.83 -14.98 -11.14
CA ARG A 147 0.32 -15.36 -10.31
C ARG A 147 0.96 -14.18 -9.59
N SER A 148 0.81 -12.98 -10.12
CA SER A 148 1.34 -11.74 -9.55
C SER A 148 0.40 -11.07 -8.56
N ASP A 149 -0.77 -11.67 -8.28
CA ASP A 149 -1.75 -11.09 -7.36
C ASP A 149 -1.16 -10.81 -5.99
N VAL A 150 -1.73 -9.79 -5.32
CA VAL A 150 -1.43 -9.50 -3.92
C VAL A 150 -1.97 -10.66 -3.09
N ALA A 151 -1.13 -11.25 -2.25
CA ALA A 151 -1.42 -12.44 -1.47
C ALA A 151 -2.30 -12.13 -0.26
N TRP A 152 -2.09 -10.99 0.41
CA TRP A 152 -2.83 -10.62 1.62
C TRP A 152 -2.78 -9.12 1.92
N ASN A 153 -3.43 -8.70 3.01
CA ASN A 153 -3.26 -7.38 3.61
C ASN A 153 -1.80 -7.12 3.99
N PHE A 154 -1.39 -5.85 3.90
CA PHE A 154 -0.07 -5.33 4.23
C PHE A 154 1.05 -5.87 3.37
N GLU A 155 0.83 -6.04 2.07
CA GLU A 155 1.94 -6.02 1.12
C GLU A 155 2.38 -4.58 0.86
N LYS A 156 3.67 -4.42 0.55
CA LYS A 156 4.31 -3.12 0.42
C LYS A 156 4.97 -2.98 -0.93
N PHE A 157 4.81 -1.81 -1.54
CA PHE A 157 5.47 -1.42 -2.78
C PHE A 157 6.25 -0.15 -2.52
N LEU A 158 7.57 -0.22 -2.69
CA LEU A 158 8.45 0.92 -2.61
C LEU A 158 8.70 1.46 -4.02
N ILE A 159 8.48 2.74 -4.21
CA ILE A 159 8.61 3.47 -5.46
C ILE A 159 9.73 4.50 -5.31
N ASP A 160 10.56 4.61 -6.35
CA ASP A 160 11.66 5.56 -6.37
C ASP A 160 11.22 7.01 -6.69
N PRO A 161 12.14 7.99 -6.58
CA PRO A 161 11.85 9.40 -6.88
C PRO A 161 11.49 9.71 -8.33
N ASP A 162 11.71 8.79 -9.28
CA ASP A 162 11.33 8.89 -10.68
C ASP A 162 9.92 8.29 -10.94
N GLY A 163 9.33 7.70 -9.90
CA GLY A 163 8.01 7.11 -9.90
C GLY A 163 7.99 5.69 -10.46
N GLU A 164 9.15 5.05 -10.59
CA GLU A 164 9.27 3.66 -11.02
C GLU A 164 9.20 2.71 -9.81
N PRO A 165 8.52 1.55 -9.93
CA PRO A 165 8.46 0.58 -8.85
C PRO A 165 9.84 -0.02 -8.57
N PHE A 166 10.38 0.21 -7.36
CA PHE A 166 11.71 -0.24 -6.96
C PHE A 166 11.68 -1.66 -6.39
N LYS A 167 10.78 -1.93 -5.42
CA LYS A 167 10.74 -3.24 -4.74
C LYS A 167 9.37 -3.54 -4.11
N ARG A 168 9.01 -4.83 -4.08
CA ARG A 168 7.80 -5.35 -3.44
C ARG A 168 8.18 -6.21 -2.23
N TYR A 169 7.40 -6.11 -1.15
CA TYR A 169 7.59 -6.85 0.09
C TYR A 169 6.29 -7.55 0.49
N GLY A 170 6.42 -8.76 1.00
CA GLY A 170 5.32 -9.62 1.38
C GLY A 170 4.67 -9.18 2.69
N ARG A 171 3.51 -9.80 3.00
CA ARG A 171 2.71 -9.52 4.20
C ARG A 171 3.46 -9.69 5.53
N ASN A 172 4.45 -10.59 5.56
CA ASN A 172 5.21 -10.92 6.76
C ASN A 172 6.42 -10.02 6.95
N PHE A 173 6.85 -9.32 5.90
CA PHE A 173 7.95 -8.37 5.98
C PHE A 173 7.55 -7.17 6.83
N LEU A 174 8.37 -6.82 7.82
CA LEU A 174 8.08 -5.70 8.71
C LEU A 174 8.27 -4.38 7.96
N THR A 175 7.28 -3.48 8.03
CA THR A 175 7.34 -2.15 7.41
C THR A 175 8.61 -1.40 7.85
N ILE A 176 8.97 -1.46 9.13
CA ILE A 176 10.17 -0.79 9.64
C ILE A 176 11.48 -1.31 9.01
N ASN A 177 11.54 -2.58 8.56
CA ASN A 177 12.73 -3.13 7.92
C ASN A 177 12.95 -2.60 6.49
N ILE A 178 11.95 -1.91 5.92
CA ILE A 178 12.05 -1.24 4.62
C ILE A 178 12.91 0.04 4.72
N GLU A 179 13.17 0.53 5.94
CA GLU A 179 13.94 1.76 6.20
C GLU A 179 15.30 1.81 5.48
N GLY A 180 16.00 0.67 5.39
CA GLY A 180 17.29 0.59 4.70
C GLY A 180 17.18 0.90 3.21
N ASP A 181 16.17 0.34 2.54
CA ASP A 181 15.89 0.60 1.13
C ASP A 181 15.37 2.03 0.92
N ILE A 182 14.55 2.56 1.85
CA ILE A 182 14.10 3.96 1.83
C ILE A 182 15.28 4.92 1.90
N LYS A 183 16.21 4.73 2.85
CA LYS A 183 17.41 5.58 3.00
C LYS A 183 18.26 5.60 1.72
N LYS A 184 18.38 4.45 1.06
CA LYS A 184 19.09 4.31 -0.20
C LYS A 184 18.46 5.16 -1.31
N LEU A 185 17.13 5.16 -1.41
CA LEU A 185 16.41 5.94 -2.42
C LEU A 185 16.33 7.44 -2.10
N LEU A 186 16.34 7.81 -0.82
CA LEU A 186 16.39 9.22 -0.39
C LEU A 186 17.77 9.85 -0.60
N ASN A 187 18.84 9.04 -0.57
CA ASN A 187 20.22 9.49 -0.80
C ASN A 187 20.92 8.63 -1.86
N PRO A 188 20.56 8.76 -3.15
CA PRO A 188 21.11 7.93 -4.22
C PRO A 188 22.60 8.19 -4.50
N SER A 189 23.18 9.26 -3.92
CA SER A 189 24.56 9.73 -4.18
C SER A 189 25.61 9.27 -3.15
N LYS A 190 25.41 8.12 -2.48
CA LYS A 190 26.40 7.54 -1.56
C LYS A 190 26.77 6.11 -1.93
#